data_AF-A0AAW5KEM0-F1
#
_entry.id   AF-A0AAW5KEM0-F1
#
_cell.length_a   1.000
_cell.length_b   1.000
_cell.length_c   1.000
_cell.angle_alpha   90.00
_cell.angle_beta   90.00
_cell.angle_gamma   90.00
#
_symmetry.space_group_name_H-M   'P 1'
#
loop_
_entity.id
_entity.type
_entity.pdbx_description
1 polymer ?
#
loop_
_entity_poly.entity_id
_entity_poly.type
_entity_poly.pdbx_seq_one_letter_code
_entity_poly.pdbx_strand_id
1 'polypeptide(L)' 'PHFLEPGHPAYGIYRFKKGFGGQVAEWAGEFDWVYRPVSAALLRGGQRGLQLAQAALRAGRERRGRE' A
#
# COMPACT_ATOMS: atom_id res chain seq x y z
N PRO A 1 -4.55 -10.37 -7.38
CA PRO A 1 -4.17 -8.97 -7.05
C PRO A 1 -5.38 -8.10 -6.66
N HIS A 2 -5.34 -7.46 -5.49
CA HIS A 2 -6.46 -6.69 -4.93
C HIS A 2 -6.89 -5.49 -5.79
N PHE A 3 -6.01 -4.96 -6.65
CA PHE A 3 -6.33 -3.86 -7.55
C PHE A 3 -7.33 -4.19 -8.67
N LEU A 4 -7.73 -5.46 -8.80
CA LEU A 4 -8.79 -5.89 -9.72
C LEU A 4 -10.19 -5.71 -9.13
N GLU A 5 -10.29 -5.54 -7.81
CA GLU A 5 -11.55 -5.35 -7.11
C GLU A 5 -12.05 -3.91 -7.30
N PRO A 6 -13.32 -3.68 -7.69
CA PRO A 6 -13.83 -2.34 -7.95
C PRO A 6 -13.74 -1.36 -6.76
N GLY A 7 -13.75 -1.87 -5.53
CA GLY A 7 -13.62 -1.07 -4.31
C GLY A 7 -12.18 -0.72 -3.94
N HIS A 8 -11.18 -1.26 -4.64
CA HIS A 8 -9.78 -0.99 -4.33
C HIS A 8 -9.37 0.40 -4.83
N PRO A 9 -8.62 1.21 -4.05
CA PRO A 9 -8.23 2.57 -4.44
C PRO A 9 -7.50 2.65 -5.79
N ALA A 10 -6.74 1.62 -6.15
CA ALA A 10 -6.00 1.55 -7.42
C ALA A 10 -6.81 1.02 -8.62
N TYR A 11 -8.08 0.64 -8.45
CA TYR A 11 -8.89 0.04 -9.52
C TYR A 11 -9.08 0.98 -10.72
N GLY A 12 -9.20 2.28 -10.48
CA GLY A 12 -9.29 3.28 -11.55
C GLY A 12 -8.07 3.27 -12.48
N ILE A 13 -6.88 3.10 -11.91
CA ILE A 13 -5.62 3.03 -12.68
C ILE A 13 -5.58 1.75 -13.52
N TYR A 14 -6.01 0.62 -12.96
CA TYR A 14 -6.13 -0.64 -13.70
C TYR A 14 -7.08 -0.49 -14.89
N ARG A 15 -8.30 0.04 -14.68
CA ARG A 15 -9.31 0.25 -15.72
C ARG A 15 -8.81 1.16 -16.83
N PHE A 16 -8.14 2.26 -16.47
CA PHE A 16 -7.54 3.19 -17.43
C PHE A 16 -6.53 2.45 -18.32
N LYS A 17 -5.56 1.75 -17.72
CA LYS A 17 -4.52 1.01 -18.47
C LYS A 17 -5.11 -0.14 -19.31
N LYS A 18 -6.18 -0.77 -18.85
CA LYS A 18 -6.86 -1.84 -19.60
C LYS A 18 -7.56 -1.32 -20.86
N GLY A 19 -8.05 -0.08 -20.84
CA GLY A 19 -8.67 0.57 -22.00
C GLY A 19 -7.74 0.75 -23.21
N PHE A 20 -6.42 0.79 -22.97
CA PHE A 20 -5.39 0.82 -24.02
C PHE A 20 -4.90 -0.56 -24.45
N GLY A 21 -5.58 -1.63 -24.06
CA GLY A 21 -5.16 -3.00 -24.34
C GLY A 21 -4.05 -3.53 -23.42
N GLY A 22 -3.69 -2.79 -22.36
CA GLY A 22 -2.67 -3.21 -21.39
C GLY A 22 -3.00 -4.55 -20.73
N GLN A 23 -1.96 -5.33 -20.44
CA GLN A 23 -2.06 -6.61 -19.73
C GLN A 23 -1.30 -6.52 -18.40
N VAL A 24 -1.76 -7.27 -17.41
CA VAL A 24 -1.07 -7.36 -16.12
C VAL A 24 0.11 -8.30 -16.30
N ALA A 25 1.30 -7.80 -16.01
CA ALA A 25 2.51 -8.61 -15.90
C ALA A 25 2.95 -8.60 -14.43
N GLU A 26 2.96 -9.78 -13.82
CA GLU A 26 3.48 -9.96 -12.47
C GLU A 26 5.00 -10.18 -12.54
N TRP A 27 5.72 -9.38 -11.78
CA TRP A 27 7.18 -9.43 -11.69
C TRP A 27 7.58 -9.86 -10.29
N ALA A 28 8.85 -10.27 -10.13
CA ALA A 28 9.38 -10.75 -8.86
C ALA A 28 9.41 -9.70 -7.72
N GLY A 29 9.02 -8.46 -8.00
CA GLY A 29 8.96 -7.36 -7.04
C GLY A 29 10.33 -6.73 -6.82
N GLU A 30 10.56 -6.26 -5.60
CA GLU A 30 11.79 -5.58 -5.19
C GLU A 30 12.66 -6.54 -4.37
N PHE A 31 13.97 -6.53 -4.62
CA PHE A 31 14.96 -7.27 -3.84
C PHE A 31 15.93 -6.29 -3.17
N ASP A 32 16.08 -6.42 -1.86
CA ASP A 32 16.97 -5.57 -1.08
C ASP A 32 18.33 -6.25 -0.85
N TRP A 33 19.42 -5.60 -1.25
CA TRP A 33 20.75 -5.91 -0.74
C TRP A 33 21.06 -5.04 0.48
N VAL A 34 20.98 -5.62 1.68
CA VAL A 34 21.07 -4.86 2.92
C VAL A 34 22.53 -4.73 3.40
N TYR A 35 23.13 -3.56 3.16
CA TYR A 35 24.49 -3.25 3.63
C TYR A 35 24.59 -3.00 5.14
N ARG A 36 23.52 -2.46 5.76
CA ARG A 36 23.50 -2.09 7.18
C ARG A 36 22.20 -2.61 7.83
N PRO A 37 22.23 -3.80 8.45
CA PRO A 37 21.01 -4.49 8.88
C PRO A 37 20.26 -3.72 9.96
N VAL A 38 20.96 -3.11 10.90
CA VAL A 38 20.35 -2.37 12.02
C VAL A 38 19.60 -1.14 11.52
N SER A 39 20.21 -0.32 10.64
CA SER A 39 19.53 0.86 10.09
C SER A 39 18.33 0.48 9.22
N ALA A 40 18.45 -0.60 8.43
CA ALA A 40 17.34 -1.09 7.62
C ALA A 40 16.18 -1.62 8.50
N ALA A 41 16.49 -2.28 9.63
CA ALA A 41 15.49 -2.69 10.60
C ALA A 41 14.81 -1.50 11.27
N LEU A 42 15.55 -0.47 11.67
CA LEU A 42 15.00 0.75 12.25
C LEU A 42 14.06 1.48 11.27
N LEU A 43 14.47 1.63 10.00
CA LEU A 43 13.66 2.26 8.97
C LEU A 43 12.34 1.50 8.75
N ARG A 44 12.42 0.17 8.57
CA ARG A 44 11.24 -0.68 8.39
C ARG A 44 10.32 -0.67 9.61
N GLY A 45 10.90 -0.67 10.82
CA GLY A 45 10.15 -0.53 12.07
C GLY A 45 9.41 0.81 12.14
N GLY A 46 10.10 1.91 11.83
CA GLY A 46 9.50 3.25 11.79
C GLY A 46 8.36 3.38 10.77
N GLN A 47 8.55 2.85 9.56
CA GLN A 47 7.51 2.83 8.52
C GLN A 47 6.26 2.08 8.99
N ARG A 48 6.42 0.90 9.61
CA ARG A 48 5.30 0.12 10.17
C ARG A 48 4.61 0.89 11.30
N GLY A 49 5.37 1.49 12.21
CA GLY A 49 4.82 2.31 13.29
C GLY A 49 3.96 3.47 12.75
N LEU A 50 4.46 4.17 11.73
CA LEU A 50 3.71 5.25 11.09
C LEU A 50 2.42 4.75 10.41
N GLN A 51 2.49 3.63 9.69
CA GLN A 51 1.32 3.03 9.05
C GLN A 51 0.23 2.67 10.07
N LEU A 52 0.62 2.07 11.21
CA LEU A 52 -0.29 1.74 12.29
C LEU A 52 -0.91 2.99 12.94
N ALA A 53 -0.10 4.02 13.20
CA ALA A 53 -0.58 5.28 13.74
C ALA A 53 -1.59 5.94 12.79
N GLN A 54 -1.31 5.98 11.48
CA GLN A 54 -2.23 6.50 10.48
C GLN A 54 -3.53 5.70 10.41
N ALA A 55 -3.46 4.36 10.48
CA ALA A 55 -4.64 3.50 10.51
C ALA A 55 -5.51 3.77 11.75
N ALA A 56 -4.89 3.89 12.92
CA ALA A 56 -5.58 4.19 14.17
C ALA A 56 -6.27 5.57 14.13
N LEU A 57 -5.58 6.59 13.60
CA LEU A 57 -6.15 7.93 13.43
C LEU A 57 -7.33 7.95 12.46
N ARG A 58 -7.26 7.20 11.35
CA ARG A 58 -8.37 7.07 10.40
C ARG A 58 -9.60 6.42 11.04
N ALA A 59 -9.40 5.28 11.73
CA ALA A 59 -10.47 4.61 12.45
C ALA A 59 -11.08 5.50 13.55
N GLY A 60 -10.26 6.31 14.23
CA GLY A 60 -10.74 7.28 15.21
C GLY A 60 -11.59 8.40 14.60
N ARG A 61 -11.23 8.92 13.42
CA ARG A 61 -12.00 9.93 12.68
C ARG A 61 -13.35 9.38 12.22
N GLU A 62 -13.39 8.14 11.74
CA GLU A 62 -14.62 7.48 11.30
C GLU A 62 -15.59 7.24 12.46
N ARG A 63 -15.10 6.93 13.66
CA ARG A 63 -15.94 6.78 14.86
C ARG A 63 -16.54 8.10 15.32
N ARG A 64 -15.78 9.19 15.27
CA ARG A 64 -16.24 10.53 15.69
C ARG A 64 -17.22 11.18 14.71
N GLY A 65 -17.22 10.81 13.43
CA GLY A 65 -18.17 11.32 12.44
C GLY A 65 -19.50 10.56 12.37
N ARG A 66 -19.69 9.54 13.21
CA ARG A 66 -20.90 8.68 13.26
C ARG A 66 -21.77 8.95 14.50
N GLU A 67 -21.33 9.85 15.37
CA GLU A 67 -22.09 10.49 16.46
C GLU A 67 -22.65 11.83 15.96
#